data_AF-A0A0R2XJZ8-F1
#
_entry.id   AF-A0A0R2XJZ8-F1
#
_cell.length_a   1.000
_cell.length_b   1.000
_cell.length_c   1.000
_cell.angle_alpha   90.00
_cell.angle_beta   90.00
_cell.angle_gamma   90.00
#
_symmetry.space_group_name_H-M   'P 1'
#
loop_
_entity.id
_entity.type
_entity.pdbx_description
1 polymer ?
#
loop_
_entity_poly.entity_id
_entity_poly.type
_entity_poly.pdbx_seq_one_letter_code
_entity_poly.pdbx_strand_id
1 'polypeptide(L)'
;MLPLKKKKKVDYEALNSPLMRIPRMDVATARNFIDIGICEIYELQGRAPEVLFEEAKLKSQDIPDDRMRYFRMAVYYAETPEPDHAKMHPDEWN
;
A
#
# COMPACT_ATOMS: atom_id res chain seq x y z
N MET A 1 19.91 -13.55 -27.13
CA MET A 1 19.62 -14.01 -25.74
C MET A 1 18.79 -12.94 -25.06
N LEU A 2 17.54 -13.22 -24.71
CA LEU A 2 16.75 -12.31 -23.90
C LEU A 2 17.37 -12.27 -22.49
N PRO A 3 17.64 -11.09 -21.90
CA PRO A 3 18.22 -11.01 -20.57
C PRO A 3 17.28 -11.69 -19.56
N LEU A 4 17.79 -12.68 -18.83
CA LEU A 4 17.10 -13.32 -17.73
C LEU A 4 16.81 -12.25 -16.68
N LYS A 5 15.55 -11.78 -16.63
CA LYS A 5 15.07 -10.82 -15.62
C LYS A 5 15.35 -11.43 -14.25
N LYS A 6 16.37 -10.93 -13.55
CA LYS A 6 16.71 -11.35 -12.18
C LYS A 6 15.44 -11.21 -11.36
N LYS A 7 14.93 -12.33 -10.80
CA LYS A 7 13.80 -12.27 -9.86
C LYS A 7 14.19 -11.31 -8.74
N LYS A 8 13.45 -10.20 -8.61
CA LYS A 8 13.64 -9.23 -7.54
C LYS A 8 13.48 -9.99 -6.23
N LYS A 9 14.42 -9.84 -5.29
CA LYS A 9 14.28 -10.46 -3.97
C LYS A 9 12.96 -10.02 -3.36
N VAL A 10 12.24 -10.96 -2.77
CA VAL A 10 10.98 -10.67 -2.08
C VAL A 10 11.29 -9.70 -0.94
N ASP A 11 10.44 -8.71 -0.80
CA ASP A 11 10.55 -7.70 0.24
C ASP A 11 9.98 -8.23 1.55
N TYR A 12 10.81 -8.90 2.34
CA TYR A 12 10.38 -9.56 3.56
C TYR A 12 9.94 -8.60 4.66
N GLU A 13 10.47 -7.38 4.67
CA GLU A 13 10.06 -6.37 5.65
C GLU A 13 8.61 -5.93 5.37
N ALA A 14 8.32 -5.59 4.11
CA ALA A 14 6.97 -5.26 3.70
C ALA A 14 6.01 -6.46 3.84
N LEU A 15 6.43 -7.65 3.43
CA LEU A 15 5.62 -8.87 3.50
C LEU A 15 5.25 -9.27 4.93
N ASN A 16 6.12 -9.02 5.92
CA ASN A 16 5.85 -9.34 7.32
C ASN A 16 5.26 -8.15 8.10
N SER A 17 5.03 -7.01 7.44
CA SER A 17 4.51 -5.82 8.09
C SER A 17 3.04 -5.98 8.53
N PRO A 18 2.61 -5.27 9.58
CA PRO A 18 1.20 -5.18 9.99
C PRO A 18 0.27 -4.75 8.85
N LEU A 19 0.76 -3.96 7.90
CA LEU A 19 0.01 -3.49 6.72
C LEU A 19 -0.49 -4.64 5.85
N MET A 20 0.17 -5.80 5.87
CA MET A 20 -0.26 -7.00 5.14
C MET A 20 -1.51 -7.66 5.75
N ARG A 21 -1.97 -7.21 6.92
CA ARG A 21 -3.27 -7.62 7.47
C ARG A 21 -4.44 -6.96 6.74
N ILE A 22 -4.19 -5.86 6.02
CA ILE A 22 -5.20 -5.21 5.19
C ILE A 22 -5.53 -6.18 4.04
N PRO A 23 -6.79 -6.62 3.89
CA PRO A 23 -7.21 -7.51 2.83
C PRO A 23 -6.72 -7.06 1.45
N ARG A 24 -6.19 -8.00 0.65
CA ARG A 24 -5.70 -7.79 -0.72
C ARG A 24 -4.59 -6.75 -0.85
N MET A 25 -3.92 -6.38 0.24
CA MET A 25 -2.78 -5.47 0.19
C MET A 25 -1.65 -6.04 -0.68
N ASP A 26 -1.07 -5.18 -1.50
CA ASP A 26 0.10 -5.50 -2.31
C ASP A 26 1.40 -5.18 -1.55
N VAL A 27 2.39 -6.07 -1.67
CA VAL A 27 3.68 -5.94 -0.99
C VAL A 27 4.42 -4.69 -1.43
N ALA A 28 4.32 -4.29 -2.71
CA ALA A 28 4.95 -3.06 -3.16
C ALA A 28 4.26 -1.82 -2.55
N THR A 29 2.96 -1.87 -2.29
CA THR A 29 2.26 -0.79 -1.57
C THR A 29 2.66 -0.74 -0.10
N ALA A 30 2.73 -1.89 0.58
CA ALA A 30 3.21 -1.96 1.95
C ALA A 30 4.65 -1.39 2.08
N ARG A 31 5.54 -1.68 1.13
CA ARG A 31 6.86 -1.06 1.08
C ARG A 31 6.79 0.47 0.93
N ASN A 32 5.90 0.99 0.07
CA ASN A 32 5.77 2.44 -0.10
C ASN A 32 5.33 3.14 1.20
N PHE A 33 4.46 2.51 1.99
CA PHE A 33 4.09 3.02 3.32
C PHE A 33 5.29 3.02 4.28
N ILE A 34 6.06 1.93 4.33
CA ILE A 34 7.25 1.84 5.18
C ILE A 34 8.29 2.90 4.79
N ASP A 35 8.47 3.14 3.49
CA ASP A 35 9.42 4.15 2.98
C ASP A 35 9.06 5.59 3.39
N ILE A 36 7.77 5.86 3.66
CA ILE A 36 7.28 7.14 4.21
C ILE A 36 7.10 7.12 5.74
N GLY A 37 7.54 6.04 6.40
CA GLY A 37 7.55 5.91 7.86
C GLY A 37 6.25 5.38 8.48
N ILE A 38 5.35 4.80 7.68
CA ILE A 38 4.14 4.14 8.15
C ILE A 38 4.41 2.63 8.26
N CYS A 39 4.42 2.12 9.48
CA CYS A 39 4.70 0.72 9.79
C CYS A 39 3.47 0.01 10.38
N GLU A 40 2.55 0.76 10.97
CA GLU A 40 1.36 0.24 11.65
C GLU A 40 0.07 0.73 11.00
N ILE A 41 -1.00 -0.07 11.07
CA ILE A 41 -2.28 0.26 10.43
C ILE A 41 -2.91 1.51 11.05
N TYR A 42 -2.80 1.69 12.37
CA TYR A 42 -3.42 2.84 13.05
C TYR A 42 -2.81 4.19 12.62
N GLU A 43 -1.58 4.19 12.09
CA GLU A 43 -0.90 5.40 11.61
C GLU A 43 -1.53 5.98 10.34
N LEU A 44 -2.36 5.18 9.66
CA LEU A 44 -3.15 5.60 8.49
C LEU A 44 -4.41 6.40 8.88
N GLN A 45 -4.87 6.30 10.13
CA GLN A 45 -6.11 6.95 10.58
C GLN A 45 -5.98 8.48 10.51
N GLY A 46 -6.94 9.15 9.88
CA GLY A 46 -6.95 10.60 9.73
C GLY A 46 -5.92 11.14 8.73
N ARG A 47 -5.21 10.26 8.00
CA ARG A 47 -4.30 10.65 6.92
C ARG A 47 -5.07 10.66 5.59
N ALA A 48 -4.82 11.66 4.76
CA ALA A 48 -5.39 11.70 3.42
C ALA A 48 -4.63 10.72 2.49
N PRO A 49 -5.31 9.77 1.80
CA PRO A 49 -4.67 8.84 0.88
C PRO A 49 -3.81 9.53 -0.19
N GLU A 50 -4.31 10.65 -0.73
CA GLU A 50 -3.64 11.46 -1.75
C GLU A 50 -2.30 12.00 -1.25
N VAL A 51 -2.26 12.47 0.00
CA VAL A 51 -1.03 13.00 0.59
C VAL A 51 -0.01 11.88 0.80
N LEU A 52 -0.44 10.74 1.32
CA LEU A 52 0.43 9.56 1.50
C LEU A 52 1.00 9.07 0.16
N PHE A 53 0.19 9.08 -0.89
CA PHE A 53 0.59 8.67 -2.22
C PHE A 53 1.64 9.61 -2.82
N GLU A 54 1.45 10.92 -2.68
CA GLU A 54 2.42 11.92 -3.13
C GLU A 54 3.72 11.83 -2.32
N GLU A 55 3.66 11.66 -1.00
CA GLU A 55 4.85 11.39 -0.16
C GLU A 55 5.61 10.14 -0.66
N ALA A 56 4.89 9.07 -1.01
CA ALA A 56 5.49 7.85 -1.52
C ALA A 56 6.13 8.05 -2.90
N LYS A 57 5.50 8.82 -3.80
CA LYS A 57 6.07 9.17 -5.12
C LYS A 57 7.37 9.96 -5.00
N LEU A 58 7.50 10.81 -3.98
CA LEU A 58 8.74 11.55 -3.71
C LEU A 58 9.89 10.61 -3.30
N LYS A 59 9.59 9.46 -2.68
CA LYS A 59 10.60 8.45 -2.27
C LYS A 59 10.89 7.43 -3.37
N SER A 60 9.87 7.03 -4.13
CA SER A 60 9.95 6.05 -5.21
C SER A 60 9.40 6.66 -6.50
N GLN A 61 10.29 7.03 -7.43
CA GLN A 61 9.96 7.77 -8.65
C GLN A 61 9.14 6.99 -9.70
N ASP A 62 8.89 5.69 -9.49
CA ASP A 62 8.23 4.80 -10.45
C ASP A 62 7.02 4.09 -9.84
N ILE A 63 6.23 4.83 -9.04
CA ILE A 63 4.94 4.36 -8.55
C ILE A 63 3.87 4.63 -9.62
N PRO A 64 3.22 3.59 -10.17
CA PRO A 64 2.09 3.76 -11.07
C PRO A 64 0.90 4.47 -10.40
N ASP A 65 0.21 5.34 -11.14
CA ASP A 65 -0.95 6.09 -10.64
C ASP A 65 -2.09 5.18 -10.15
N ASP A 66 -2.26 4.03 -10.81
CA ASP A 66 -3.27 3.05 -10.45
C ASP A 66 -3.08 2.48 -9.04
N ARG A 67 -1.87 2.60 -8.45
CA ARG A 67 -1.57 2.16 -7.08
C ARG A 67 -2.29 2.99 -6.02
N MET A 68 -2.75 4.19 -6.36
CA MET A 68 -3.53 5.06 -5.48
C MET A 68 -4.73 4.34 -4.83
N ARG A 69 -5.34 3.41 -5.57
CA ARG A 69 -6.46 2.59 -5.08
C ARG A 69 -6.14 1.82 -3.78
N TYR A 70 -4.90 1.36 -3.63
CA TYR A 70 -4.46 0.68 -2.41
C TYR A 70 -4.28 1.64 -1.25
N PHE A 71 -3.86 2.88 -1.50
CA PHE A 71 -3.75 3.90 -0.47
C PHE A 71 -5.11 4.27 0.10
N ARG A 72 -6.10 4.47 -0.78
CA ARG A 72 -7.49 4.73 -0.39
C ARG A 72 -8.10 3.59 0.41
N MET A 73 -7.93 2.36 -0.07
CA MET A 73 -8.39 1.15 0.65
C MET A 73 -7.73 1.01 2.03
N ALA A 74 -6.42 1.30 2.13
CA ALA A 74 -5.68 1.18 3.38
C ALA A 74 -6.18 2.15 4.45
N VAL A 75 -6.40 3.42 4.08
CA VAL A 75 -6.97 4.44 4.98
C VAL A 75 -8.40 4.06 5.38
N TYR A 76 -9.25 3.67 4.43
CA TYR A 76 -10.60 3.21 4.73
C TYR A 76 -10.62 2.06 5.73
N TYR A 77 -9.76 1.06 5.54
CA TYR A 77 -9.63 -0.07 6.47
C TYR A 77 -9.19 0.38 7.86
N ALA A 78 -8.22 1.30 7.94
CA ALA A 78 -7.72 1.80 9.21
C ALA A 78 -8.80 2.61 9.97
N GLU A 79 -9.63 3.36 9.27
CA GLU A 79 -10.66 4.23 9.85
C GLU A 79 -11.97 3.50 10.16
N THR A 80 -12.19 2.32 9.58
CA THR A 80 -13.45 1.58 9.71
C THR A 80 -13.23 0.32 10.55
N PRO A 81 -13.65 0.29 11.83
CA PRO A 81 -13.46 -0.89 12.69
C PRO A 81 -14.06 -2.18 12.14
N GLU A 82 -15.19 -2.06 11.45
CA GLU A 82 -15.88 -3.17 10.76
C GLU A 82 -16.01 -2.82 9.27
N PRO A 83 -14.94 -3.00 8.47
CA PRO A 83 -14.95 -2.58 7.08
C PRO A 83 -15.84 -3.51 6.25
N ASP A 84 -16.68 -2.90 5.41
CA ASP A 84 -17.47 -3.63 4.41
C ASP A 84 -16.55 -4.46 3.50
N HIS A 85 -16.76 -5.78 3.49
CA HIS A 85 -16.02 -6.74 2.68
C HIS A 85 -16.03 -6.41 1.19
N ALA A 86 -17.11 -5.82 0.67
CA ALA A 86 -17.18 -5.44 -0.74
C ALA A 86 -16.14 -4.36 -1.07
N LYS A 87 -15.93 -3.41 -0.15
CA LYS A 87 -14.94 -2.32 -0.30
C LYS A 87 -13.51 -2.74 -0.02
N MET A 88 -13.27 -4.00 0.36
CA MET A 88 -11.93 -4.54 0.58
C MET A 88 -11.32 -5.14 -0.70
N HIS A 89 -11.70 -4.58 -1.84
CA HIS A 89 -11.09 -4.82 -3.14
C HIS A 89 -10.49 -3.52 -3.68
N PRO A 90 -9.22 -3.51 -4.11
CA PRO A 90 -8.59 -2.30 -4.64
C PRO A 90 -9.37 -1.65 -5.79
N ASP A 91 -10.00 -2.44 -6.66
CA ASP A 91 -10.77 -1.92 -7.82
C ASP A 91 -12.00 -1.08 -7.44
N GLU A 92 -12.48 -1.15 -6.20
CA GLU A 92 -13.56 -0.29 -5.70
C GLU A 92 -13.09 1.15 -5.43
N TRP A 93 -11.78 1.42 -5.54
CA TRP A 93 -11.14 2.69 -5.15
C TRP A 93 -10.48 3.44 -6.32
N ASN A 94 -10.97 3.24 -7.55
CA ASN A 94 -10.49 3.91 -8.78
C ASN A 94 -10.48 5.44 -8.70
#